data_AF-A0A2V9ZGY0-F1
#
_entry.id   AF-A0A2V9ZGY0-F1
#
_cell.length_a   1.000
_cell.length_b   1.000
_cell.length_c   1.000
_cell.angle_alpha   90.00
_cell.angle_beta   90.00
_cell.angle_gamma   90.00
#
_symmetry.space_group_name_H-M   'P 1'
#
loop_
_entity.id
_entity.type
_entity.pdbx_description
1 polymer ?
#
loop_
_entity_poly.entity_id
_entity_poly.type
_entity_poly.pdbx_seq_one_letter_code
_entity_poly.pdbx_strand_id
1 'polypeptide(L)'
;MVLPASVVADTPKVLLDNSETLFTVLTAVNACGYDQELGVSDPVRAQVRSEVARAIAASADTSEVTNEMCKYYQEHQSTDQSHELAQYVSLALYLSGPPNFTPKAKEAEMPPDAVRLLGFGPLLSAFHEKAKLHEVWLRHHDQYQQLIERYHEPLSKMMFNTDIYLKLPSAGYLGRQFVVYLDPMAAPGETNARIYGTDYYVVISPNGSSLKMDQIRHTYLHFVLDPLAMKRPEAMKRLAPLLQAVQTAPMEKSFREDISLLVTESLIRAVEARTLGSGKEAEERQQQVVDRAMAQGYVLTHYFYDALAKFEKEPVGFRDAFGDMLNAIDVRGEEKRAANIEFANQASPEVLFLPRRGPDQLLLTAEKRLSAGDPGSAQKLAQQALDEQREDPGRALFILAQIATMKRDMEGARDYFQRALGVAKEPKVVAWSHIYLGRIFDLQEDRETAVGHYRAALDASVTLPEAKAAAEKGLKQPYEPPVAPQPQP
;
A
#
# COMPACT_ATOMS: atom_id res chain seq x y z
N MET A 1 37.75 -19.71 -25.76
CA MET A 1 37.76 -18.99 -24.47
C MET A 1 36.77 -17.85 -24.60
N VAL A 2 35.50 -18.10 -24.26
CA VAL A 2 34.38 -17.16 -24.42
C VAL A 2 34.06 -16.63 -23.03
N LEU A 3 34.21 -15.32 -22.85
CA LEU A 3 33.84 -14.61 -21.63
C LEU A 3 32.31 -14.67 -21.45
N PRO A 4 31.79 -14.92 -20.24
CA PRO A 4 30.35 -14.94 -20.03
C PRO A 4 29.79 -13.51 -20.06
N ALA A 5 28.66 -13.36 -20.75
CA ALA A 5 27.86 -12.15 -20.74
C ALA A 5 27.38 -11.85 -19.32
N SER A 6 27.61 -10.61 -18.88
CA SER A 6 27.06 -10.05 -17.65
C SER A 6 25.53 -10.09 -17.71
N VAL A 7 24.93 -10.85 -16.79
CA VAL A 7 23.50 -10.79 -16.51
C VAL A 7 23.23 -9.44 -15.85
N VAL A 8 22.56 -8.53 -16.56
CA VAL A 8 21.94 -7.37 -15.93
C VAL A 8 20.79 -7.92 -15.11
N ALA A 9 20.96 -7.95 -13.78
CA ALA A 9 19.89 -8.26 -12.86
C ALA A 9 18.83 -7.15 -12.96
N ASP A 10 17.61 -7.52 -13.35
CA ASP A 10 16.46 -6.61 -13.35
C ASP A 10 16.05 -6.41 -11.89
N THR A 11 16.60 -5.37 -11.26
CA THR A 11 16.30 -5.00 -9.87
C THR A 11 14.82 -4.60 -9.79
N PRO A 12 14.04 -5.07 -8.79
CA PRO A 12 12.68 -4.57 -8.59
C PRO A 12 12.75 -3.04 -8.45
N LYS A 13 12.06 -2.30 -9.33
CA LYS A 13 11.98 -0.84 -9.24
C LYS A 13 11.11 -0.45 -8.06
N VAL A 14 11.70 -0.46 -6.87
CA VAL A 14 11.17 0.27 -5.74
C VAL A 14 11.45 1.73 -6.01
N LEU A 15 10.39 2.53 -6.01
CA LEU A 15 10.48 3.95 -6.30
C LEU A 15 10.77 4.69 -4.99
N LEU A 16 12.05 5.01 -4.76
CA LEU A 16 12.43 6.08 -3.84
C LEU A 16 12.40 7.38 -4.64
N ASP A 17 11.48 8.28 -4.30
CA ASP A 17 11.23 9.46 -5.10
C ASP A 17 10.86 10.66 -4.24
N ASN A 18 10.79 11.82 -4.87
CA ASN A 18 10.27 13.03 -4.30
C ASN A 18 8.92 13.38 -4.94
N SER A 19 8.16 14.30 -4.34
CA SER A 19 6.86 14.69 -4.88
C SER A 19 6.62 16.15 -4.58
N GLU A 20 6.46 16.94 -5.64
CA GLU A 20 6.13 18.36 -5.50
C GLU A 20 4.77 18.56 -4.79
N THR A 21 3.86 17.59 -4.88
CA THR A 21 2.59 17.61 -4.15
C THR A 21 2.81 17.47 -2.65
N LEU A 22 3.64 16.50 -2.24
CA LEU A 22 4.01 16.32 -0.82
C LEU A 22 4.78 17.54 -0.32
N PHE A 23 5.76 18.01 -1.09
CA PHE A 23 6.52 19.22 -0.78
C PHE A 23 5.61 20.42 -0.53
N THR A 24 4.62 20.62 -1.40
CA THR A 24 3.71 21.77 -1.31
C THR A 24 2.84 21.68 -0.07
N VAL A 25 2.22 20.53 0.19
CA VAL A 25 1.39 20.31 1.38
C VAL A 25 2.21 20.44 2.66
N LEU A 26 3.39 19.82 2.72
CA LEU A 26 4.25 19.85 3.90
C LEU A 26 4.84 21.25 4.14
N THR A 27 5.22 21.96 3.08
CA THR A 27 5.63 23.37 3.15
C THR A 27 4.51 24.25 3.69
N ALA A 28 3.27 24.04 3.24
CA ALA A 28 2.11 24.79 3.72
C ALA A 28 1.86 24.61 5.22
N VAL A 29 1.88 23.37 5.73
CA VAL A 29 1.71 23.15 7.19
C VAL A 29 2.88 23.72 8.01
N ASN A 30 4.11 23.67 7.48
CA ASN A 30 5.26 24.33 8.11
C ASN A 30 5.09 25.85 8.16
N ALA A 31 4.53 26.48 7.10
CA ALA A 31 4.22 27.91 7.09
C ALA A 31 3.14 28.29 8.12
N CYS A 32 2.27 27.34 8.48
CA CYS A 32 1.22 27.51 9.49
C CYS A 32 1.62 27.14 10.92
N GLY A 33 2.90 26.84 11.16
CA GLY A 33 3.46 26.65 12.50
C GLY A 33 3.74 25.20 12.90
N TYR A 34 3.76 24.25 11.95
CA TYR A 34 4.22 22.89 12.24
C TYR A 34 5.75 22.84 12.38
N ASP A 35 6.24 22.79 13.63
CA ASP A 35 7.66 22.95 13.99
C ASP A 35 8.31 21.70 14.58
N GLN A 36 7.60 20.57 14.57
CA GLN A 36 8.08 19.33 15.17
C GLN A 36 9.43 18.92 14.61
N GLU A 37 10.37 18.67 15.51
CA GLU A 37 11.71 18.17 15.22
C GLU A 37 12.53 19.01 14.23
N LEU A 38 12.23 20.31 14.11
CA LEU A 38 12.95 21.20 13.20
C LEU A 38 14.46 21.21 13.47
N GLY A 39 14.87 21.12 14.74
CA GLY A 39 16.29 21.15 15.15
C GLY A 39 17.12 19.92 14.75
N VAL A 40 16.48 18.81 14.37
CA VAL A 40 17.14 17.56 13.93
C VAL A 40 16.81 17.19 12.48
N SER A 41 15.98 18.02 11.82
CA SER A 41 15.62 17.86 10.41
C SER A 41 16.79 18.22 9.49
N ASP A 42 16.70 17.79 8.22
CA ASP A 42 17.67 18.20 7.20
C ASP A 42 17.71 19.73 7.06
N PRO A 43 18.90 20.35 6.88
CA PRO A 43 19.04 21.80 6.71
C PRO A 43 18.16 22.40 5.61
N VAL A 44 17.83 21.63 4.56
CA VAL A 44 16.93 22.06 3.49
C VAL A 44 15.57 22.52 4.05
N ARG A 45 15.04 21.86 5.08
CA ARG A 45 13.78 22.26 5.71
C ARG A 45 13.84 23.70 6.21
N ALA A 46 14.89 24.07 6.94
CA ALA A 46 15.07 25.42 7.46
C ALA A 46 15.27 26.46 6.33
N GLN A 47 15.99 26.08 5.26
CA GLN A 47 16.20 26.94 4.10
C GLN A 47 14.89 27.25 3.38
N VAL A 48 14.10 26.22 3.05
CA VAL A 48 12.77 26.34 2.42
C VAL A 48 11.83 27.17 3.29
N ARG A 49 11.82 26.95 4.62
CA ARG A 49 10.97 27.74 5.52
C ARG A 49 11.33 29.23 5.54
N SER A 50 12.62 29.55 5.58
CA SER A 50 13.10 30.95 5.57
C SER A 50 12.79 31.65 4.25
N GLU A 51 12.93 30.93 3.13
CA GLU A 51 12.53 31.36 1.79
C GLU A 51 11.04 31.69 1.71
N VAL A 52 10.19 30.74 2.11
CA VAL A 52 8.73 30.89 2.06
C VAL A 52 8.26 32.00 2.99
N ALA A 53 8.83 32.12 4.19
CA ALA A 53 8.53 33.21 5.11
C ALA A 53 8.86 34.59 4.50
N ARG A 54 9.97 34.71 3.74
CA ARG A 54 10.29 35.94 3.00
C ARG A 54 9.30 36.20 1.88
N ALA A 55 8.87 35.18 1.15
CA ALA A 55 7.85 35.32 0.10
C ALA A 55 6.50 35.80 0.67
N ILE A 56 6.09 35.28 1.82
CA ILE A 56 4.89 35.70 2.55
C ILE A 56 5.01 37.16 3.00
N ALA A 57 6.15 37.55 3.59
CA ALA A 57 6.36 38.91 4.09
C ALA A 57 6.49 39.97 2.98
N ALA A 58 6.81 39.56 1.74
CA ALA A 58 7.03 40.47 0.63
C ALA A 58 5.74 41.01 -0.01
N SER A 59 4.58 40.42 0.28
CA SER A 59 3.30 40.74 -0.39
C SER A 59 2.12 40.60 0.55
N ALA A 60 1.28 41.65 0.63
CA ALA A 60 0.04 41.62 1.42
C ALA A 60 -0.92 40.53 0.92
N ASP A 61 -1.07 40.38 -0.40
CA ASP A 61 -1.87 39.33 -1.01
C ASP A 61 -1.38 37.93 -0.61
N THR A 62 -0.05 37.72 -0.60
CA THR A 62 0.52 36.42 -0.20
C THR A 62 0.30 36.16 1.29
N SER A 63 0.43 37.19 2.13
CA SER A 63 0.11 37.09 3.55
C SER A 63 -1.37 36.78 3.80
N GLU A 64 -2.30 37.36 3.02
CA GLU A 64 -3.73 37.13 3.18
C GLU A 64 -4.11 35.67 2.86
N VAL A 65 -3.66 35.14 1.71
CA VAL A 65 -3.95 33.74 1.35
C VAL A 65 -3.29 32.75 2.32
N THR A 66 -2.09 33.07 2.84
CA THR A 66 -1.45 32.25 3.88
C THR A 66 -2.25 32.28 5.17
N ASN A 67 -2.75 33.44 5.60
CA ASN A 67 -3.56 33.54 6.83
C ASN A 67 -4.86 32.74 6.73
N GLU A 68 -5.53 32.75 5.57
CA GLU A 68 -6.74 31.95 5.33
C GLU A 68 -6.43 30.45 5.38
N MET A 69 -5.37 30.02 4.70
CA MET A 69 -4.88 28.64 4.74
C MET A 69 -4.52 28.20 6.17
N CYS A 70 -3.84 29.06 6.93
CA CYS A 70 -3.43 28.74 8.30
C CYS A 70 -4.58 28.76 9.29
N LYS A 71 -5.63 29.56 9.04
CA LYS A 71 -6.88 29.46 9.78
C LYS A 71 -7.52 28.09 9.58
N TYR A 72 -7.62 27.61 8.33
CA TYR A 72 -8.12 26.26 8.05
C TYR A 72 -7.29 25.19 8.78
N TYR A 73 -5.96 25.31 8.69
CA TYR A 73 -5.02 24.42 9.38
C TYR A 73 -5.31 24.36 10.89
N GLN A 74 -5.45 25.51 11.54
CA GLN A 74 -5.74 25.62 12.97
C GLN A 74 -7.11 25.02 13.35
N GLU A 75 -8.13 25.23 12.53
CA GLU A 75 -9.48 24.68 12.75
C GLU A 75 -9.54 23.15 12.62
N HIS A 76 -8.58 22.54 11.92
CA HIS A 76 -8.52 21.09 11.65
C HIS A 76 -7.38 20.38 12.39
N GLN A 77 -6.81 21.01 13.42
CA GLN A 77 -5.77 20.38 14.22
C GLN A 77 -6.28 19.13 14.95
N SER A 78 -5.47 18.07 14.89
CA SER A 78 -5.63 16.85 15.66
C SER A 78 -5.27 17.11 17.13
N THR A 79 -6.01 16.47 18.05
CA THR A 79 -5.68 16.48 19.49
C THR A 79 -4.38 15.74 19.80
N ASP A 80 -3.92 14.88 18.88
CA ASP A 80 -2.64 14.20 18.93
C ASP A 80 -1.69 14.77 17.87
N GLN A 81 -0.58 15.34 18.32
CA GLN A 81 0.44 15.96 17.47
C GLN A 81 1.07 14.96 16.50
N SER A 82 1.18 13.67 16.88
CA SER A 82 1.71 12.61 16.01
C SER A 82 0.76 12.28 14.85
N HIS A 83 -0.53 12.59 14.99
CA HIS A 83 -1.53 12.44 13.93
C HIS A 83 -1.74 13.72 13.11
N GLU A 84 -1.15 14.84 13.51
CA GLU A 84 -1.34 16.12 12.84
C GLU A 84 -0.72 16.13 11.44
N LEU A 85 0.55 15.77 11.30
CA LEU A 85 1.17 15.65 9.97
C LEU A 85 0.53 14.52 9.17
N ALA A 86 0.11 13.47 9.87
CA ALA A 86 -0.36 12.23 9.27
C ALA A 86 -1.57 12.45 8.34
N GLN A 87 -2.54 13.26 8.77
CA GLN A 87 -3.72 13.58 7.96
C GLN A 87 -3.38 14.40 6.69
N TYR A 88 -2.41 15.31 6.76
CA TYR A 88 -1.96 16.08 5.60
C TYR A 88 -1.14 15.24 4.62
N VAL A 89 -0.35 14.30 5.12
CA VAL A 89 0.30 13.30 4.26
C VAL A 89 -0.74 12.43 3.55
N SER A 90 -1.77 11.97 4.26
CA SER A 90 -2.89 11.22 3.68
C SER A 90 -3.58 12.03 2.58
N LEU A 91 -3.86 13.32 2.83
CA LEU A 91 -4.41 14.23 1.83
C LEU A 91 -3.48 14.33 0.60
N ALA A 92 -2.20 14.65 0.80
CA ALA A 92 -1.23 14.88 -0.27
C ALA A 92 -1.11 13.71 -1.26
N LEU A 93 -1.16 12.46 -0.76
CA LEU A 93 -1.12 11.25 -1.59
C LEU A 93 -2.33 11.13 -2.53
N TYR A 94 -3.46 11.76 -2.18
CA TYR A 94 -4.70 11.74 -2.94
C TYR A 94 -4.97 13.02 -3.74
N LEU A 95 -4.07 14.01 -3.72
CA LEU A 95 -4.21 15.23 -4.53
C LEU A 95 -3.52 15.08 -5.89
N SER A 96 -4.09 15.73 -6.90
CA SER A 96 -3.42 16.00 -8.18
C SER A 96 -2.19 16.86 -7.94
N GLY A 97 -1.23 16.79 -8.87
CA GLY A 97 -0.09 17.68 -8.84
C GLY A 97 -0.47 19.17 -8.91
N PRO A 98 0.49 20.07 -8.61
CA PRO A 98 0.31 21.49 -8.86
C PRO A 98 -0.10 21.77 -10.32
N PRO A 99 -0.81 22.89 -10.56
CA PRO A 99 -1.17 23.91 -9.58
C PRO A 99 -2.52 23.67 -8.87
N ASN A 100 -3.31 22.67 -9.28
CA ASN A 100 -4.74 22.63 -8.96
C ASN A 100 -5.10 21.84 -7.69
N PHE A 101 -4.27 20.88 -7.27
CA PHE A 101 -4.48 20.10 -6.04
C PHE A 101 -5.90 19.55 -5.86
N THR A 102 -6.47 19.00 -6.94
CA THR A 102 -7.79 18.38 -6.95
C THR A 102 -7.72 16.92 -6.52
N PRO A 103 -8.74 16.36 -5.84
CA PRO A 103 -8.74 14.95 -5.46
C PRO A 103 -8.64 14.01 -6.67
N LYS A 104 -7.75 13.01 -6.58
CA LYS A 104 -7.55 11.95 -7.59
C LYS A 104 -8.56 10.82 -7.50
N ALA A 105 -9.26 10.70 -6.36
CA ALA A 105 -10.25 9.66 -6.09
C ALA A 105 -11.54 10.29 -5.55
N LYS A 106 -12.64 9.52 -5.55
CA LYS A 106 -13.89 9.96 -4.92
C LYS A 106 -13.73 9.97 -3.39
N GLU A 107 -14.52 10.78 -2.71
CA GLU A 107 -14.47 10.87 -1.23
C GLU A 107 -14.65 9.51 -0.54
N ALA A 108 -15.54 8.65 -1.07
CA ALA A 108 -15.78 7.31 -0.55
C ALA A 108 -14.56 6.36 -0.68
N GLU A 109 -13.61 6.67 -1.56
CA GLU A 109 -12.39 5.90 -1.81
C GLU A 109 -11.18 6.49 -1.07
N MET A 110 -11.37 7.63 -0.40
CA MET A 110 -10.33 8.33 0.33
C MET A 110 -10.32 7.96 1.82
N PRO A 111 -9.16 8.04 2.48
CA PRO A 111 -9.04 7.87 3.91
C PRO A 111 -9.89 8.91 4.67
N PRO A 112 -10.58 8.53 5.78
CA PRO A 112 -11.44 9.46 6.52
C PRO A 112 -10.72 10.71 7.04
N ASP A 113 -9.43 10.60 7.34
CA ASP A 113 -8.56 11.72 7.71
C ASP A 113 -8.25 12.66 6.54
N ALA A 114 -8.07 12.13 5.32
CA ALA A 114 -7.91 12.94 4.12
C ALA A 114 -9.22 13.64 3.69
N VAL A 115 -10.37 12.95 3.78
CA VAL A 115 -11.69 13.49 3.40
C VAL A 115 -12.02 14.75 4.20
N ARG A 116 -11.70 14.77 5.50
CA ARG A 116 -11.92 15.96 6.35
C ARG A 116 -11.11 17.18 5.94
N LEU A 117 -10.05 16.99 5.15
CA LEU A 117 -9.14 18.05 4.73
C LEU A 117 -9.32 18.47 3.26
N LEU A 118 -10.36 18.01 2.57
CA LEU A 118 -10.58 18.33 1.15
C LEU A 118 -10.70 19.84 0.88
N GLY A 119 -11.19 20.61 1.85
CA GLY A 119 -11.25 22.07 1.77
C GLY A 119 -9.88 22.76 1.72
N PHE A 120 -8.81 22.05 2.08
CA PHE A 120 -7.45 22.57 2.05
C PHE A 120 -6.91 22.71 0.61
N GLY A 121 -7.37 21.90 -0.34
CA GLY A 121 -6.85 21.88 -1.73
C GLY A 121 -6.92 23.25 -2.45
N PRO A 122 -8.08 23.93 -2.48
CA PRO A 122 -8.18 25.27 -3.06
C PRO A 122 -7.31 26.32 -2.37
N LEU A 123 -7.22 26.29 -1.03
CA LEU A 123 -6.36 27.19 -0.26
C LEU A 123 -4.88 26.96 -0.58
N LEU A 124 -4.49 25.69 -0.71
CA LEU A 124 -3.16 25.27 -1.11
C LEU A 124 -2.80 25.74 -2.53
N SER A 125 -3.75 25.70 -3.46
CA SER A 125 -3.57 26.20 -4.83
C SER A 125 -3.25 27.69 -4.85
N ALA A 126 -4.03 28.50 -4.12
CA ALA A 126 -3.80 29.94 -3.99
C ALA A 126 -2.45 30.25 -3.33
N PHE A 127 -2.12 29.55 -2.24
CA PHE A 127 -0.83 29.69 -1.58
C PHE A 127 0.34 29.32 -2.48
N HIS A 128 0.25 28.18 -3.18
CA HIS A 128 1.27 27.71 -4.11
C HIS A 128 1.58 28.74 -5.20
N GLU A 129 0.56 29.35 -5.80
CA GLU A 129 0.72 30.40 -6.80
C GLU A 129 1.34 31.67 -6.22
N LYS A 130 0.76 32.22 -5.14
CA LYS A 130 1.16 33.52 -4.58
C LYS A 130 2.51 33.49 -3.87
N ALA A 131 2.87 32.37 -3.25
CA ALA A 131 4.18 32.16 -2.65
C ALA A 131 5.22 31.61 -3.65
N LYS A 132 4.83 31.40 -4.92
CA LYS A 132 5.70 30.89 -5.98
C LYS A 132 6.40 29.57 -5.60
N LEU A 133 5.65 28.65 -5.00
CA LEU A 133 6.23 27.43 -4.45
C LEU A 133 6.90 26.54 -5.50
N HIS A 134 6.42 26.53 -6.74
CA HIS A 134 7.11 25.84 -7.84
C HIS A 134 8.54 26.36 -8.05
N GLU A 135 8.76 27.68 -7.96
CA GLU A 135 10.10 28.28 -8.08
C GLU A 135 10.99 27.90 -6.88
N VAL A 136 10.41 27.74 -5.69
CA VAL A 136 11.13 27.26 -4.50
C VAL A 136 11.52 25.79 -4.69
N TRP A 137 10.56 24.95 -5.11
CA TRP A 137 10.77 23.54 -5.40
C TRP A 137 11.93 23.32 -6.38
N LEU A 138 11.90 24.00 -7.53
CA LEU A 138 12.93 23.87 -8.56
C LEU A 138 14.33 24.24 -8.05
N ARG A 139 14.45 25.26 -7.17
CA ARG A 139 15.75 25.67 -6.61
C ARG A 139 16.33 24.68 -5.62
N HIS A 140 15.47 23.95 -4.91
CA HIS A 140 15.88 22.91 -3.96
C HIS A 140 15.91 21.51 -4.58
N HIS A 141 15.51 21.35 -5.85
CA HIS A 141 15.40 20.06 -6.51
C HIS A 141 16.71 19.25 -6.44
N ASP A 142 17.86 19.87 -6.70
CA ASP A 142 19.16 19.19 -6.64
C ASP A 142 19.49 18.68 -5.23
N GLN A 143 19.12 19.43 -4.18
CA GLN A 143 19.32 19.00 -2.79
C GLN A 143 18.41 17.82 -2.44
N TYR A 144 17.17 17.80 -2.94
CA TYR A 144 16.28 16.64 -2.80
C TYR A 144 16.84 15.42 -3.53
N GLN A 145 17.37 15.58 -4.75
CA GLN A 145 17.95 14.47 -5.51
C GLN A 145 19.19 13.90 -4.84
N GLN A 146 20.05 14.73 -4.23
CA GLN A 146 21.18 14.26 -3.44
C GLN A 146 20.74 13.40 -2.23
N LEU A 147 19.59 13.70 -1.62
CA LEU A 147 19.01 12.85 -0.58
C LEU A 147 18.54 11.50 -1.15
N ILE A 148 17.86 11.51 -2.30
CA ILE A 148 17.45 10.28 -2.99
C ILE A 148 18.68 9.41 -3.31
N GLU A 149 19.70 9.97 -3.95
CA GLU A 149 20.94 9.28 -4.32
C GLU A 149 21.63 8.67 -3.09
N ARG A 150 21.67 9.40 -1.97
CA ARG A 150 22.27 8.93 -0.71
C ARG A 150 21.60 7.67 -0.15
N TYR A 151 20.27 7.58 -0.23
CA TYR A 151 19.51 6.50 0.40
C TYR A 151 19.06 5.41 -0.56
N HIS A 152 19.16 5.63 -1.88
CA HIS A 152 18.73 4.68 -2.89
C HIS A 152 19.42 3.31 -2.79
N GLU A 153 20.76 3.28 -2.72
CA GLU A 153 21.50 2.01 -2.62
C GLU A 153 21.23 1.28 -1.29
N PRO A 154 21.33 1.93 -0.10
CA PRO A 154 20.99 1.29 1.17
C PRO A 154 19.56 0.73 1.21
N LEU A 155 18.58 1.46 0.66
CA LEU A 155 17.19 1.03 0.61
C LEU A 155 17.03 -0.19 -0.31
N SER A 156 17.56 -0.11 -1.53
CA SER A 156 17.52 -1.21 -2.50
C SER A 156 18.12 -2.49 -1.91
N LYS A 157 19.26 -2.36 -1.21
CA LYS A 157 19.93 -3.47 -0.54
C LYS A 157 19.08 -4.07 0.59
N MET A 158 18.42 -3.26 1.41
CA MET A 158 17.53 -3.73 2.48
C MET A 158 16.40 -4.58 1.91
N MET A 159 15.76 -4.11 0.84
CA MET A 159 14.62 -4.80 0.22
C MET A 159 15.05 -6.08 -0.47
N PHE A 160 16.17 -6.03 -1.20
CA PHE A 160 16.78 -7.21 -1.80
C PHE A 160 17.14 -8.29 -0.76
N ASN A 161 17.72 -7.90 0.38
CA ASN A 161 18.01 -8.83 1.47
C ASN A 161 16.73 -9.43 2.07
N THR A 162 15.65 -8.63 2.15
CA THR A 162 14.34 -9.10 2.64
C THR A 162 13.74 -10.14 1.68
N ASP A 163 13.82 -9.88 0.37
CA ASP A 163 13.37 -10.82 -0.66
C ASP A 163 14.20 -12.11 -0.65
N ILE A 164 15.52 -12.02 -0.49
CA ILE A 164 16.40 -13.19 -0.35
C ILE A 164 16.01 -14.03 0.87
N TYR A 165 15.81 -13.38 2.02
CA TYR A 165 15.45 -14.08 3.25
C TYR A 165 14.14 -14.86 3.08
N LEU A 166 13.13 -14.23 2.49
CA LEU A 166 11.84 -14.86 2.20
C LEU A 166 11.86 -15.74 0.94
N LYS A 167 12.99 -15.81 0.22
CA LYS A 167 13.16 -16.55 -1.04
C LYS A 167 12.04 -16.18 -2.04
N LEU A 168 11.72 -14.89 -2.12
CA LEU A 168 10.69 -14.36 -3.01
C LEU A 168 11.31 -14.08 -4.38
N PRO A 169 10.62 -14.39 -5.48
CA PRO A 169 11.10 -14.01 -6.81
C PRO A 169 11.07 -12.49 -6.95
N SER A 170 12.12 -11.91 -7.54
CA SER A 170 12.26 -10.47 -7.83
C SER A 170 11.18 -9.89 -8.78
N ALA A 171 10.30 -10.75 -9.33
CA ALA A 171 9.25 -10.35 -10.25
C ALA A 171 8.14 -9.59 -9.51
N GLY A 172 7.93 -8.34 -9.94
CA GLY A 172 7.09 -7.33 -9.32
C GLY A 172 5.70 -7.83 -8.89
N TYR A 173 5.23 -7.31 -7.78
CA TYR A 173 3.90 -7.57 -7.24
C TYR A 173 2.86 -6.86 -8.12
N LEU A 174 2.42 -7.56 -9.16
CA LEU A 174 1.52 -7.09 -10.20
C LEU A 174 0.29 -6.39 -9.63
N GLY A 175 0.04 -5.16 -10.10
CA GLY A 175 -1.12 -4.35 -9.71
C GLY A 175 -1.07 -3.75 -8.30
N ARG A 176 0.10 -3.73 -7.66
CA ARG A 176 0.35 -3.09 -6.36
C ARG A 176 1.64 -2.27 -6.43
N GLN A 177 1.67 -1.12 -5.79
CA GLN A 177 2.86 -0.29 -5.72
C GLN A 177 3.40 -0.19 -4.30
N PHE A 178 4.71 -0.16 -4.18
CA PHE A 178 5.41 0.23 -2.96
C PHE A 178 6.28 1.44 -3.29
N VAL A 179 5.92 2.60 -2.77
CA VAL A 179 6.58 3.87 -3.06
C VAL A 179 7.07 4.48 -1.76
N VAL A 180 8.34 4.87 -1.73
CA VAL A 180 8.93 5.60 -0.60
C VAL A 180 9.15 7.03 -1.07
N TYR A 181 8.40 7.97 -0.47
CA TYR A 181 8.61 9.39 -0.69
C TYR A 181 9.56 9.94 0.37
N LEU A 182 10.65 10.54 -0.08
CA LEU A 182 11.56 11.28 0.79
C LEU A 182 11.20 12.77 0.72
N ASP A 183 10.78 13.32 1.85
CA ASP A 183 10.47 14.74 1.96
C ASP A 183 11.04 15.33 3.27
N PRO A 184 12.09 16.17 3.21
CA PRO A 184 12.70 16.79 4.38
C PRO A 184 11.78 17.80 5.07
N MET A 185 10.64 18.19 4.49
CA MET A 185 9.69 19.11 5.14
C MET A 185 8.88 18.46 6.28
N ALA A 186 8.88 17.13 6.36
CA ALA A 186 8.26 16.38 7.46
C ALA A 186 9.20 16.24 8.69
N ALA A 187 8.63 15.96 9.86
CA ALA A 187 9.42 15.61 11.04
C ALA A 187 10.07 14.21 10.88
N PRO A 188 11.39 14.06 11.10
CA PRO A 188 12.07 12.77 10.92
C PRO A 188 11.57 11.64 11.83
N GLY A 189 11.14 11.97 13.03
CA GLY A 189 10.67 11.10 14.11
C GLY A 189 9.24 10.62 13.95
N GLU A 190 8.48 11.21 13.04
CA GLU A 190 7.16 10.71 12.67
C GLU A 190 7.24 9.58 11.65
N THR A 191 6.21 8.72 11.64
CA THR A 191 6.13 7.59 10.74
C THR A 191 4.90 7.74 9.86
N ASN A 192 5.09 7.88 8.55
CA ASN A 192 4.00 8.09 7.62
C ASN A 192 3.89 6.96 6.59
N ALA A 193 3.75 5.74 7.11
CA ALA A 193 3.38 4.58 6.31
C ALA A 193 1.84 4.53 6.12
N ARG A 194 1.40 4.34 4.88
CA ARG A 194 -0.01 4.30 4.48
C ARG A 194 -0.27 3.13 3.55
N ILE A 195 -1.35 2.40 3.85
CA ILE A 195 -1.83 1.31 3.01
C ILE A 195 -3.21 1.69 2.48
N TYR A 196 -3.29 1.92 1.18
CA TYR A 196 -4.49 2.38 0.49
C TYR A 196 -4.87 1.40 -0.61
N GLY A 197 -5.89 0.59 -0.33
CA GLY A 197 -6.30 -0.49 -1.22
C GLY A 197 -5.14 -1.48 -1.42
N THR A 198 -4.55 -1.44 -2.61
CA THR A 198 -3.42 -2.28 -2.99
C THR A 198 -2.06 -1.62 -2.86
N ASP A 199 -2.02 -0.30 -2.68
CA ASP A 199 -0.81 0.51 -2.76
C ASP A 199 -0.29 0.91 -1.38
N TYR A 200 1.03 0.92 -1.27
CA TYR A 200 1.78 1.07 -0.03
C TYR A 200 2.71 2.26 -0.21
N TYR A 201 2.51 3.26 0.64
CA TYR A 201 3.29 4.49 0.61
C TYR A 201 4.03 4.63 1.93
N VAL A 202 5.29 5.04 1.88
CA VAL A 202 6.05 5.48 3.05
C VAL A 202 6.53 6.89 2.78
N VAL A 203 6.01 7.87 3.51
CA VAL A 203 6.56 9.23 3.50
C VAL A 203 7.52 9.36 4.67
N ILE A 204 8.77 9.74 4.39
CA ILE A 204 9.82 9.75 5.40
C ILE A 204 10.73 10.96 5.23
N SER A 205 11.19 11.50 6.35
CA SER A 205 12.17 12.57 6.43
C SER A 205 13.45 12.06 7.08
N PRO A 206 14.64 12.43 6.56
CA PRO A 206 15.92 12.03 7.16
C PRO A 206 16.17 12.75 8.50
N ASN A 207 16.76 12.03 9.45
CA ASN A 207 17.29 12.59 10.70
C ASN A 207 18.81 12.71 10.58
N GLY A 208 19.30 13.90 10.27
CA GLY A 208 20.71 14.12 9.93
C GLY A 208 21.15 13.26 8.74
N SER A 209 22.10 12.35 8.97
CA SER A 209 22.59 11.41 7.95
C SER A 209 21.84 10.06 7.94
N SER A 210 20.85 9.85 8.82
CA SER A 210 20.14 8.59 8.97
C SER A 210 18.72 8.63 8.41
N LEU A 211 18.26 7.49 7.90
CA LEU A 211 16.88 7.25 7.48
C LEU A 211 16.35 6.05 8.29
N LYS A 212 15.08 6.07 8.69
CA LYS A 212 14.48 4.98 9.47
C LYS A 212 14.19 3.75 8.60
N MET A 213 15.25 3.06 8.20
CA MET A 213 15.19 1.89 7.33
C MET A 213 14.32 0.77 7.89
N ASP A 214 14.30 0.59 9.21
CA ASP A 214 13.47 -0.41 9.86
C ASP A 214 11.98 -0.20 9.58
N GLN A 215 11.50 1.04 9.55
CA GLN A 215 10.09 1.34 9.27
C GLN A 215 9.73 1.10 7.81
N ILE A 216 10.65 1.43 6.90
CA ILE A 216 10.47 1.14 5.48
C ILE A 216 10.43 -0.38 5.26
N ARG A 217 11.32 -1.12 5.91
CA ARG A 217 11.34 -2.60 5.89
C ARG A 217 10.04 -3.18 6.42
N HIS A 218 9.56 -2.69 7.56
CA HIS A 218 8.32 -3.14 8.17
C HIS A 218 7.13 -2.97 7.20
N THR A 219 7.02 -1.80 6.57
CA THR A 219 5.96 -1.52 5.59
C THR A 219 6.13 -2.35 4.31
N TYR A 220 7.37 -2.59 3.87
CA TYR A 220 7.64 -3.47 2.75
C TYR A 220 7.25 -4.92 3.06
N LEU A 221 7.47 -5.39 4.28
CA LEU A 221 7.04 -6.71 4.71
C LEU A 221 5.51 -6.84 4.66
N HIS A 222 4.74 -5.83 5.05
CA HIS A 222 3.29 -5.83 4.81
C HIS A 222 2.95 -5.89 3.32
N PHE A 223 3.64 -5.10 2.50
CA PHE A 223 3.45 -5.13 1.06
C PHE A 223 3.63 -6.55 0.49
N VAL A 224 4.63 -7.30 0.94
CA VAL A 224 4.87 -8.66 0.41
C VAL A 224 4.02 -9.76 1.09
N LEU A 225 3.66 -9.60 2.37
CA LEU A 225 3.03 -10.65 3.19
C LEU A 225 1.51 -10.53 3.31
N ASP A 226 0.92 -9.33 3.34
CA ASP A 226 -0.53 -9.14 3.49
C ASP A 226 -1.34 -9.96 2.45
N PRO A 227 -0.98 -9.99 1.15
CA PRO A 227 -1.73 -10.78 0.16
C PRO A 227 -1.67 -12.29 0.40
N LEU A 228 -0.62 -12.78 1.06
CA LEU A 228 -0.49 -14.21 1.36
C LEU A 228 -1.51 -14.62 2.42
N ALA A 229 -1.68 -13.79 3.45
CA ALA A 229 -2.72 -13.98 4.47
C ALA A 229 -4.13 -13.91 3.85
N MET A 230 -4.37 -12.93 2.97
CA MET A 230 -5.65 -12.75 2.29
C MET A 230 -6.07 -13.96 1.43
N LYS A 231 -5.11 -14.72 0.89
CA LYS A 231 -5.36 -15.93 0.09
C LYS A 231 -5.71 -17.16 0.93
N ARG A 232 -5.78 -17.05 2.27
CA ARG A 232 -5.96 -18.19 3.20
C ARG A 232 -7.13 -17.99 4.19
N PRO A 233 -8.36 -17.69 3.72
CA PRO A 233 -9.50 -17.37 4.58
C PRO A 233 -9.87 -18.50 5.56
N GLU A 234 -9.77 -19.77 5.15
CA GLU A 234 -10.08 -20.91 6.03
C GLU A 234 -9.08 -21.05 7.17
N ALA A 235 -7.79 -20.78 6.92
CA ALA A 235 -6.79 -20.74 7.98
C ALA A 235 -7.10 -19.60 8.96
N MET A 236 -7.41 -18.41 8.45
CA MET A 236 -7.75 -17.25 9.28
C MET A 236 -9.00 -17.50 10.14
N LYS A 237 -10.03 -18.12 9.58
CA LYS A 237 -11.23 -18.53 10.33
C LYS A 237 -10.90 -19.49 11.48
N ARG A 238 -10.00 -20.45 11.25
CA ARG A 238 -9.53 -21.39 12.30
C ARG A 238 -8.73 -20.68 13.40
N LEU A 239 -7.95 -19.65 13.05
CA LEU A 239 -7.10 -18.90 13.98
C LEU A 239 -7.87 -17.81 14.76
N ALA A 240 -9.06 -17.41 14.29
CA ALA A 240 -9.86 -16.34 14.88
C ALA A 240 -10.09 -16.41 16.42
N PRO A 241 -10.20 -17.59 17.06
CA PRO A 241 -10.31 -17.69 18.52
C PRO A 241 -9.17 -16.99 19.28
N LEU A 242 -7.96 -16.90 18.70
CA LEU A 242 -6.80 -16.23 19.32
C LEU A 242 -7.04 -14.74 19.61
N LEU A 243 -7.99 -14.09 18.93
CA LEU A 243 -8.34 -12.69 19.18
C LEU A 243 -8.85 -12.45 20.60
N GLN A 244 -9.47 -13.46 21.23
CA GLN A 244 -9.92 -13.37 22.62
C GLN A 244 -8.75 -13.15 23.58
N ALA A 245 -7.59 -13.72 23.30
CA ALA A 245 -6.42 -13.63 24.17
C ALA A 245 -5.73 -12.25 24.14
N VAL A 246 -6.01 -11.42 23.14
CA VAL A 246 -5.34 -10.13 22.93
C VAL A 246 -6.25 -8.92 23.17
N GLN A 247 -7.48 -9.11 23.65
CA GLN A 247 -8.45 -8.01 23.81
C GLN A 247 -7.95 -6.87 24.70
N THR A 248 -7.16 -7.19 25.72
CA THR A 248 -6.59 -6.21 26.67
C THR A 248 -5.17 -5.77 26.31
N ALA A 249 -4.61 -6.28 25.21
CA ALA A 249 -3.24 -5.98 24.82
C ALA A 249 -3.11 -4.51 24.38
N PRO A 250 -1.95 -3.87 24.64
CA PRO A 250 -1.67 -2.48 24.30
C PRO A 250 -1.31 -2.35 22.81
N MET A 251 -2.29 -2.57 21.95
CA MET A 251 -2.15 -2.43 20.50
C MET A 251 -3.35 -1.69 19.91
N GLU A 252 -3.18 -1.24 18.66
CA GLU A 252 -4.26 -0.60 17.91
C GLU A 252 -5.45 -1.56 17.74
N LYS A 253 -6.65 -0.99 17.71
CA LYS A 253 -7.90 -1.75 17.82
C LYS A 253 -8.07 -2.74 16.67
N SER A 254 -7.65 -2.38 15.45
CA SER A 254 -7.82 -3.25 14.28
C SER A 254 -7.06 -4.58 14.42
N PHE A 255 -5.87 -4.59 15.04
CA PHE A 255 -5.13 -5.82 15.31
C PHE A 255 -5.81 -6.74 16.35
N ARG A 256 -6.64 -6.19 17.24
CA ARG A 256 -7.42 -6.98 18.21
C ARG A 256 -8.71 -7.55 17.62
N GLU A 257 -9.17 -7.01 16.50
CA GLU A 257 -10.45 -7.37 15.90
C GLU A 257 -10.32 -8.14 14.58
N ASP A 258 -9.15 -8.09 13.93
CA ASP A 258 -8.87 -8.78 12.67
C ASP A 258 -7.72 -9.77 12.81
N ILE A 259 -8.06 -11.07 12.72
CA ILE A 259 -7.08 -12.15 12.82
C ILE A 259 -6.04 -12.14 11.70
N SER A 260 -6.40 -11.67 10.50
CA SER A 260 -5.43 -11.56 9.40
C SER A 260 -4.39 -10.50 9.70
N LEU A 261 -4.78 -9.39 10.33
CA LEU A 261 -3.85 -8.35 10.76
C LEU A 261 -2.95 -8.85 11.88
N LEU A 262 -3.51 -9.50 12.91
CA LEU A 262 -2.72 -10.08 14.01
C LEU A 262 -1.69 -11.10 13.51
N VAL A 263 -2.12 -12.04 12.65
CA VAL A 263 -1.24 -13.09 12.10
C VAL A 263 -0.11 -12.49 11.27
N THR A 264 -0.43 -11.58 10.35
CA THR A 264 0.59 -10.97 9.49
C THR A 264 1.56 -10.12 10.30
N GLU A 265 1.07 -9.31 11.23
CA GLU A 265 1.92 -8.47 12.09
C GLU A 265 2.84 -9.31 12.98
N SER A 266 2.32 -10.40 13.57
CA SER A 266 3.13 -11.34 14.33
C SER A 266 4.24 -11.98 13.49
N LEU A 267 3.93 -12.35 12.24
CA LEU A 267 4.90 -12.90 11.30
C LEU A 267 5.96 -11.85 10.91
N ILE A 268 5.55 -10.62 10.59
CA ILE A 268 6.46 -9.52 10.22
C ILE A 268 7.49 -9.30 11.31
N ARG A 269 7.04 -9.19 12.57
CA ARG A 269 7.92 -9.02 13.73
C ARG A 269 8.88 -10.19 13.92
N ALA A 270 8.44 -11.41 13.61
CA ALA A 270 9.29 -12.58 13.65
C ALA A 270 10.36 -12.54 12.54
N VAL A 271 10.01 -12.14 11.32
CA VAL A 271 10.95 -11.93 10.20
C VAL A 271 11.97 -10.86 10.56
N GLU A 272 11.54 -9.74 11.13
CA GLU A 272 12.41 -8.66 11.58
C GLU A 272 13.39 -9.15 12.65
N ALA A 273 12.91 -9.91 13.64
CA ALA A 273 13.77 -10.52 14.65
C ALA A 273 14.82 -11.44 13.99
N ARG A 274 14.42 -12.42 13.16
CA ARG A 274 15.35 -13.35 12.50
C ARG A 274 16.42 -12.66 11.65
N THR A 275 16.17 -11.43 11.19
CA THR A 275 17.08 -10.67 10.33
C THR A 275 17.96 -9.65 11.07
N LEU A 276 17.95 -9.60 12.40
CA LEU A 276 18.81 -8.69 13.22
C LEU A 276 20.31 -9.07 13.27
N GLY A 277 20.71 -10.17 12.62
CA GLY A 277 22.09 -10.64 12.58
C GLY A 277 22.22 -12.12 12.97
N SER A 278 23.46 -12.59 13.11
CA SER A 278 23.79 -13.99 13.43
C SER A 278 24.78 -14.08 14.59
N GLY A 279 24.73 -15.18 15.34
CA GLY A 279 25.61 -15.44 16.49
C GLY A 279 24.92 -15.19 17.83
N LYS A 280 25.58 -15.59 18.92
CA LYS A 280 24.96 -15.66 20.26
C LYS A 280 24.40 -14.32 20.77
N GLU A 281 25.14 -13.23 20.60
CA GLU A 281 24.67 -11.88 20.98
C GLU A 281 23.53 -11.37 20.08
N ALA A 282 23.44 -11.86 18.84
CA ALA A 282 22.29 -11.59 17.99
C ALA A 282 21.08 -12.37 18.50
N GLU A 283 21.22 -13.67 18.77
CA GLU A 283 20.14 -14.53 19.26
C GLU A 283 19.46 -13.97 20.53
N GLU A 284 20.24 -13.45 21.48
CA GLU A 284 19.69 -12.79 22.68
C GLU A 284 18.85 -11.55 22.32
N ARG A 285 19.33 -10.71 21.40
CA ARG A 285 18.57 -9.54 20.91
C ARG A 285 17.33 -9.94 20.10
N GLN A 286 17.42 -11.00 19.32
CA GLN A 286 16.30 -11.56 18.56
C GLN A 286 15.19 -12.00 19.51
N GLN A 287 15.55 -12.72 20.58
CA GLN A 287 14.60 -13.16 21.59
C GLN A 287 13.97 -11.97 22.32
N GLN A 288 14.75 -10.95 22.68
CA GLN A 288 14.20 -9.74 23.30
C GLN A 288 13.16 -9.02 22.41
N VAL A 289 13.39 -8.98 21.09
CA VAL A 289 12.43 -8.40 20.14
C VAL A 289 11.17 -9.25 20.03
N VAL A 290 11.31 -10.57 20.01
CA VAL A 290 10.18 -11.51 20.06
C VAL A 290 9.38 -11.31 21.33
N ASP A 291 10.01 -11.32 22.50
CA ASP A 291 9.34 -11.19 23.80
C ASP A 291 8.62 -9.83 23.91
N ARG A 292 9.24 -8.75 23.42
CA ARG A 292 8.60 -7.43 23.36
C ARG A 292 7.36 -7.43 22.46
N ALA A 293 7.43 -8.05 21.29
CA ALA A 293 6.27 -8.17 20.40
C ALA A 293 5.13 -8.97 21.04
N MET A 294 5.46 -10.06 21.72
CA MET A 294 4.50 -10.87 22.48
C MET A 294 3.85 -10.06 23.62
N ALA A 295 4.63 -9.29 24.38
CA ALA A 295 4.13 -8.41 25.44
C ALA A 295 3.26 -7.24 24.91
N GLN A 296 3.41 -6.88 23.64
CA GLN A 296 2.50 -5.94 22.95
C GLN A 296 1.22 -6.61 22.46
N GLY A 297 1.15 -7.93 22.52
CA GLY A 297 0.02 -8.77 22.13
C GLY A 297 0.11 -9.36 20.73
N TYR A 298 1.24 -9.24 20.04
CA TYR A 298 1.49 -9.98 18.79
C TYR A 298 1.84 -11.44 19.09
N VAL A 299 0.89 -12.15 19.69
CA VAL A 299 1.11 -13.42 20.41
C VAL A 299 1.54 -14.60 19.55
N LEU A 300 1.55 -14.49 18.22
CA LEU A 300 2.08 -15.52 17.33
C LEU A 300 3.55 -15.28 16.94
N THR A 301 4.19 -14.19 17.41
CA THR A 301 5.56 -13.86 17.01
C THR A 301 6.56 -14.94 17.40
N HIS A 302 6.45 -15.52 18.60
CA HIS A 302 7.31 -16.63 19.02
C HIS A 302 7.12 -17.87 18.12
N TYR A 303 5.85 -18.23 17.82
CA TYR A 303 5.56 -19.35 16.93
C TYR A 303 6.21 -19.16 15.55
N PHE A 304 6.01 -17.99 14.95
CA PHE A 304 6.58 -17.70 13.63
C PHE A 304 8.11 -17.63 13.67
N TYR A 305 8.70 -17.14 14.75
CA TYR A 305 10.15 -17.13 14.92
C TYR A 305 10.76 -18.54 14.84
N ASP A 306 10.14 -19.51 15.55
CA ASP A 306 10.56 -20.91 15.50
C ASP A 306 10.29 -21.57 14.15
N ALA A 307 9.15 -21.25 13.53
CA ALA A 307 8.78 -21.77 12.21
C ALA A 307 9.75 -21.25 11.12
N LEU A 308 10.14 -19.97 11.20
CA LEU A 308 11.11 -19.35 10.29
C LEU A 308 12.49 -19.98 10.43
N ALA A 309 12.94 -20.30 11.64
CA ALA A 309 14.20 -21.00 11.86
C ALA A 309 14.25 -22.40 11.20
N LYS A 310 13.10 -23.05 11.01
CA LYS A 310 12.99 -24.29 10.22
C LYS A 310 13.00 -23.99 8.72
N PHE A 311 12.17 -23.04 8.28
CA PHE A 311 12.07 -22.61 6.89
C PHE A 311 13.42 -22.18 6.29
N GLU A 312 14.27 -21.51 7.06
CA GLU A 312 15.61 -21.09 6.62
C GLU A 312 16.46 -22.25 6.10
N LYS A 313 16.22 -23.49 6.56
CA LYS A 313 16.96 -24.70 6.18
C LYS A 313 16.37 -25.38 4.95
N GLU A 314 15.16 -25.03 4.54
CA GLU A 314 14.45 -25.66 3.44
C GLU A 314 14.68 -24.91 2.12
N PRO A 315 14.63 -25.58 0.95
CA PRO A 315 14.82 -24.89 -0.34
C PRO A 315 13.57 -24.16 -0.83
N VAL A 316 12.41 -24.38 -0.20
CA VAL A 316 11.10 -23.85 -0.63
C VAL A 316 11.00 -22.33 -0.39
N GLY A 317 10.28 -21.63 -1.28
CA GLY A 317 10.00 -20.20 -1.16
C GLY A 317 8.91 -19.89 -0.13
N PHE A 318 8.91 -18.69 0.46
CA PHE A 318 7.97 -18.36 1.54
C PHE A 318 6.50 -18.42 1.10
N ARG A 319 6.19 -18.11 -0.17
CA ARG A 319 4.82 -18.19 -0.72
C ARG A 319 4.20 -19.59 -0.56
N ASP A 320 5.02 -20.63 -0.71
CA ASP A 320 4.58 -22.02 -0.61
C ASP A 320 4.61 -22.50 0.84
N ALA A 321 5.67 -22.16 1.59
CA ALA A 321 5.85 -22.55 2.99
C ALA A 321 4.79 -21.96 3.93
N PHE A 322 4.27 -20.76 3.64
CA PHE A 322 3.37 -20.05 4.54
C PHE A 322 2.07 -20.82 4.84
N GLY A 323 1.54 -21.56 3.88
CA GLY A 323 0.34 -22.38 4.09
C GLY A 323 0.54 -23.45 5.16
N ASP A 324 1.67 -24.15 5.10
CA ASP A 324 2.03 -25.20 6.05
C ASP A 324 2.34 -24.61 7.43
N MET A 325 3.02 -23.46 7.47
CA MET A 325 3.23 -22.71 8.72
C MET A 325 1.91 -22.34 9.39
N LEU A 326 0.90 -21.88 8.64
CA LEU A 326 -0.40 -21.59 9.23
C LEU A 326 -1.06 -22.87 9.76
N ASN A 327 -1.06 -23.95 8.98
CA ASN A 327 -1.68 -25.22 9.35
C ASN A 327 -1.08 -25.86 10.61
N ALA A 328 0.21 -25.67 10.83
CA ALA A 328 0.93 -26.21 11.99
C ALA A 328 0.69 -25.44 13.30
N ILE A 329 -0.01 -24.30 13.28
CA ILE A 329 -0.36 -23.57 14.51
C ILE A 329 -1.34 -24.40 15.36
N ASP A 330 -0.89 -24.79 16.56
CA ASP A 330 -1.74 -25.32 17.62
C ASP A 330 -2.49 -24.17 18.31
N VAL A 331 -3.72 -23.93 17.86
CA VAL A 331 -4.58 -22.84 18.37
C VAL A 331 -4.74 -22.91 19.88
N ARG A 332 -4.99 -24.10 20.44
CA ARG A 332 -5.21 -24.25 21.89
C ARG A 332 -3.93 -24.03 22.68
N GLY A 333 -2.79 -24.48 22.14
CA GLY A 333 -1.48 -24.23 22.73
C GLY A 333 -1.17 -22.75 22.78
N GLU A 334 -1.38 -22.04 21.67
CA GLU A 334 -1.10 -20.60 21.57
C GLU A 334 -2.12 -19.75 22.37
N GLU A 335 -3.39 -20.15 22.47
CA GLU A 335 -4.35 -19.52 23.40
C GLU A 335 -3.86 -19.59 24.85
N LYS A 336 -3.40 -20.78 25.28
CA LYS A 336 -2.86 -20.97 26.64
C LYS A 336 -1.57 -20.17 26.86
N ARG A 337 -0.69 -20.11 25.85
CA ARG A 337 0.52 -19.31 25.92
C ARG A 337 0.17 -17.82 26.07
N ALA A 338 -0.71 -17.32 25.21
CA ALA A 338 -1.15 -15.94 25.21
C ALA A 338 -1.80 -15.52 26.53
N ALA A 339 -2.62 -16.40 27.13
CA ALA A 339 -3.27 -16.14 28.42
C ALA A 339 -2.28 -15.98 29.59
N ASN A 340 -1.04 -16.45 29.47
CA ASN A 340 -0.01 -16.31 30.49
C ASN A 340 0.93 -15.13 30.26
N ILE A 341 0.68 -14.30 29.23
CA ILE A 341 1.50 -13.13 28.93
C ILE A 341 1.04 -11.97 29.81
N GLU A 342 1.97 -11.37 30.54
CA GLU A 342 1.77 -10.05 31.13
C GLU A 342 1.99 -8.99 30.04
N PHE A 343 0.90 -8.41 29.57
CA PHE A 343 0.99 -7.37 28.54
C PHE A 343 1.61 -6.08 29.09
N ALA A 344 2.33 -5.37 28.22
CA ALA A 344 2.91 -4.09 28.57
C ALA A 344 1.84 -3.03 28.90
N ASN A 345 2.21 -2.01 29.68
CA ASN A 345 1.29 -0.93 30.05
C ASN A 345 0.97 0.03 28.89
N GLN A 346 1.83 0.11 27.88
CA GLN A 346 1.70 1.01 26.74
C GLN A 346 2.21 0.36 25.45
N ALA A 347 1.59 0.74 24.33
CA ALA A 347 2.02 0.33 23.00
C ALA A 347 3.36 1.00 22.65
N SER A 348 4.18 0.37 21.80
CA SER A 348 5.19 1.14 21.06
C SER A 348 4.50 2.17 20.17
N PRO A 349 5.17 3.29 19.82
CA PRO A 349 4.68 4.21 18.79
C PRO A 349 4.29 3.44 17.52
N GLU A 350 3.14 3.79 16.94
CA GLU A 350 2.59 3.13 15.77
C GLU A 350 3.55 3.30 14.57
N VAL A 351 4.00 2.18 13.99
CA VAL A 351 4.89 2.16 12.83
C VAL A 351 4.10 2.25 11.51
N LEU A 352 2.80 1.93 11.57
CA LEU A 352 1.96 1.83 10.39
C LEU A 352 0.58 2.38 10.69
N PHE A 353 0.17 3.43 9.99
CA PHE A 353 -1.23 3.84 10.03
C PHE A 353 -2.02 2.94 9.09
N LEU A 354 -2.76 2.00 9.68
CA LEU A 354 -3.83 1.32 8.98
C LEU A 354 -5.03 2.26 9.04
N PRO A 355 -5.48 2.86 7.91
CA PRO A 355 -6.74 3.58 7.94
C PRO A 355 -7.77 2.61 8.51
N ARG A 356 -8.51 3.05 9.54
CA ARG A 356 -9.67 2.29 10.04
C ARG A 356 -10.39 1.82 8.80
N ARG A 357 -10.40 0.50 8.56
CA ARG A 357 -11.12 -0.07 7.43
C ARG A 357 -12.55 0.44 7.61
N GLY A 358 -12.92 1.42 6.80
CA GLY A 358 -14.25 1.96 6.88
C GLY A 358 -15.22 0.78 6.73
N PRO A 359 -16.43 0.87 7.29
CA PRO A 359 -17.48 -0.10 6.98
C PRO A 359 -17.77 -0.24 5.47
N ASP A 360 -17.13 0.57 4.63
CA ASP A 360 -17.42 0.78 3.22
C ASP A 360 -16.29 0.38 2.26
N GLN A 361 -15.78 -0.85 2.42
CA GLN A 361 -14.94 -1.52 1.41
C GLN A 361 -15.64 -2.77 0.85
N LEU A 362 -16.88 -2.60 0.41
CA LEU A 362 -17.70 -3.64 -0.21
C LEU A 362 -17.00 -4.24 -1.43
N LEU A 363 -16.44 -3.44 -2.33
CA LEU A 363 -15.83 -3.95 -3.57
C LEU A 363 -14.50 -4.64 -3.33
N LEU A 364 -13.66 -4.09 -2.44
CA LEU A 364 -12.44 -4.78 -2.04
C LEU A 364 -12.78 -6.11 -1.35
N THR A 365 -13.80 -6.12 -0.48
CA THR A 365 -14.25 -7.36 0.16
C THR A 365 -14.85 -8.32 -0.85
N ALA A 366 -15.56 -7.83 -1.87
CA ALA A 366 -16.10 -8.64 -2.95
C ALA A 366 -14.97 -9.33 -3.74
N GLU A 367 -13.92 -8.60 -4.10
CA GLU A 367 -12.73 -9.17 -4.76
C GLU A 367 -12.02 -10.21 -3.88
N LYS A 368 -11.92 -9.96 -2.56
CA LYS A 368 -11.38 -10.94 -1.60
C LYS A 368 -12.22 -12.21 -1.59
N ARG A 369 -13.55 -12.10 -1.53
CA ARG A 369 -14.48 -13.23 -1.56
C ARG A 369 -14.39 -13.99 -2.88
N LEU A 370 -14.30 -13.27 -4.00
CA LEU A 370 -14.16 -13.85 -5.32
C LEU A 370 -12.86 -14.67 -5.45
N SER A 371 -11.75 -14.08 -5.00
CA SER A 371 -10.43 -14.74 -4.96
C SER A 371 -10.40 -15.96 -4.02
N ALA A 372 -11.23 -15.93 -2.97
CA ALA A 372 -11.42 -17.03 -2.03
C ALA A 372 -12.33 -18.15 -2.55
N GLY A 373 -12.83 -18.06 -3.79
CA GLY A 373 -13.76 -19.05 -4.35
C GLY A 373 -15.19 -18.93 -3.82
N ASP A 374 -15.55 -17.78 -3.24
CA ASP A 374 -16.90 -17.44 -2.79
C ASP A 374 -17.55 -16.38 -3.70
N PRO A 375 -17.97 -16.76 -4.92
CA PRO A 375 -18.61 -15.83 -5.86
C PRO A 375 -19.98 -15.36 -5.37
N GLY A 376 -20.62 -16.10 -4.46
CA GLY A 376 -21.94 -15.76 -3.92
C GLY A 376 -21.89 -14.54 -3.00
N SER A 377 -20.96 -14.53 -2.03
CA SER A 377 -20.75 -13.36 -1.17
C SER A 377 -20.18 -12.18 -1.94
N ALA A 378 -19.26 -12.44 -2.89
CA ALA A 378 -18.73 -11.41 -3.76
C ALA A 378 -19.84 -10.70 -4.56
N GLN A 379 -20.78 -11.47 -5.12
CA GLN A 379 -21.91 -10.92 -5.87
C GLN A 379 -22.78 -10.01 -4.99
N LYS A 380 -23.11 -10.43 -3.76
CA LYS A 380 -23.92 -9.62 -2.85
C LYS A 380 -23.26 -8.27 -2.55
N LEU A 381 -21.97 -8.29 -2.25
CA LEU A 381 -21.21 -7.08 -1.91
C LEU A 381 -21.08 -6.13 -3.12
N ALA A 382 -20.78 -6.67 -4.30
CA ALA A 382 -20.68 -5.88 -5.53
C ALA A 382 -22.05 -5.31 -5.95
N GLN A 383 -23.13 -6.08 -5.78
CA GLN A 383 -24.48 -5.61 -6.06
C GLN A 383 -24.92 -4.54 -5.04
N GLN A 384 -24.61 -4.74 -3.76
CA GLN A 384 -24.89 -3.76 -2.71
C GLN A 384 -24.19 -2.43 -2.99
N ALA A 385 -22.93 -2.47 -3.42
CA ALA A 385 -22.21 -1.27 -3.82
C ALA A 385 -22.91 -0.53 -4.97
N LEU A 386 -23.43 -1.25 -5.98
CA LEU A 386 -24.20 -0.65 -7.07
C LEU A 386 -25.54 -0.08 -6.61
N ASP A 387 -26.30 -0.84 -5.83
CA ASP A 387 -27.66 -0.48 -5.40
C ASP A 387 -27.65 0.72 -4.45
N GLU A 388 -26.70 0.75 -3.52
CA GLU A 388 -26.51 1.84 -2.57
C GLU A 388 -25.72 3.02 -3.18
N GLN A 389 -25.29 2.93 -4.45
CA GLN A 389 -24.45 3.91 -5.14
C GLN A 389 -23.17 4.24 -4.36
N ARG A 390 -22.56 3.21 -3.80
CA ARG A 390 -21.33 3.26 -3.01
C ARG A 390 -20.16 2.74 -3.81
N GLU A 391 -18.99 3.33 -3.60
CA GLU A 391 -17.73 2.98 -4.28
C GLU A 391 -17.81 3.13 -5.82
N ASP A 392 -16.89 2.52 -6.57
CA ASP A 392 -16.83 2.67 -8.02
C ASP A 392 -17.78 1.72 -8.77
N PRO A 393 -18.78 2.25 -9.50
CA PRO A 393 -19.72 1.41 -10.22
C PRO A 393 -19.07 0.62 -11.36
N GLY A 394 -18.01 1.15 -11.99
CA GLY A 394 -17.27 0.45 -13.03
C GLY A 394 -16.57 -0.79 -12.49
N ARG A 395 -15.91 -0.66 -11.34
CA ARG A 395 -15.28 -1.76 -10.62
C ARG A 395 -16.30 -2.77 -10.09
N ALA A 396 -17.44 -2.32 -9.59
CA ALA A 396 -18.51 -3.21 -9.14
C ALA A 396 -19.05 -4.07 -10.29
N LEU A 397 -19.34 -3.46 -11.43
CA LEU A 397 -19.77 -4.15 -12.66
C LEU A 397 -18.68 -5.11 -13.17
N PHE A 398 -17.41 -4.71 -13.10
CA PHE A 398 -16.29 -5.57 -13.45
C PHE A 398 -16.23 -6.84 -12.60
N ILE A 399 -16.40 -6.72 -11.27
CA ILE A 399 -16.45 -7.87 -10.36
C ILE A 399 -17.64 -8.79 -10.70
N LEU A 400 -18.81 -8.22 -10.97
CA LEU A 400 -19.99 -8.99 -11.42
C LEU A 400 -19.74 -9.71 -12.75
N ALA A 401 -19.01 -9.08 -13.68
CA ALA A 401 -18.61 -9.70 -14.94
C ALA A 401 -17.65 -10.90 -14.74
N GLN A 402 -16.69 -10.77 -13.82
CA GLN A 402 -15.79 -11.87 -13.45
C GLN A 402 -16.56 -13.02 -12.80
N ILE A 403 -17.54 -12.73 -11.93
CA ILE A 403 -18.42 -13.72 -11.33
C ILE A 403 -19.24 -14.46 -12.40
N ALA A 404 -19.83 -13.73 -13.35
CA ALA A 404 -20.56 -14.32 -14.47
C ALA A 404 -19.66 -15.21 -15.34
N THR A 405 -18.43 -14.76 -15.62
CA THR A 405 -17.42 -15.55 -16.33
C THR A 405 -17.11 -16.86 -15.60
N MET A 406 -16.94 -16.83 -14.27
CA MET A 406 -16.72 -18.03 -13.45
C MET A 406 -17.92 -18.98 -13.46
N LYS A 407 -19.14 -18.45 -13.52
CA LYS A 407 -20.38 -19.23 -13.64
C LYS A 407 -20.64 -19.75 -15.06
N ARG A 408 -19.74 -19.47 -16.01
CA ARG A 408 -19.90 -19.76 -17.45
C ARG A 408 -21.10 -19.04 -18.08
N ASP A 409 -21.58 -17.96 -17.47
CA ASP A 409 -22.60 -17.08 -18.02
C ASP A 409 -21.92 -16.04 -18.92
N MET A 410 -21.70 -16.43 -20.17
CA MET A 410 -20.98 -15.61 -21.15
C MET A 410 -21.78 -14.38 -21.59
N GLU A 411 -23.11 -14.48 -21.66
CA GLU A 411 -23.96 -13.34 -22.01
C GLU A 411 -24.02 -12.33 -20.87
N GLY A 412 -24.19 -12.79 -19.62
CA GLY A 412 -24.15 -11.92 -18.46
C GLY A 412 -22.79 -11.27 -18.26
N ALA A 413 -21.69 -12.02 -18.44
CA ALA A 413 -20.34 -11.46 -18.40
C ALA A 413 -20.15 -10.35 -19.44
N ARG A 414 -20.62 -10.57 -20.67
CA ARG A 414 -20.57 -9.56 -21.74
C ARG A 414 -21.33 -8.29 -21.37
N ASP A 415 -22.57 -8.41 -20.87
CA ASP A 415 -23.38 -7.26 -20.42
C ASP A 415 -22.66 -6.45 -19.34
N TYR A 416 -22.17 -7.13 -18.30
CA TYR A 416 -21.49 -6.45 -17.20
C TYR A 416 -20.18 -5.77 -17.64
N PHE A 417 -19.37 -6.40 -18.51
CA PHE A 417 -18.15 -5.75 -19.03
C PHE A 417 -18.49 -4.54 -19.92
N GLN A 418 -19.53 -4.61 -20.75
CA GLN A 418 -19.97 -3.47 -21.57
C GLN A 418 -20.46 -2.31 -20.70
N ARG A 419 -21.26 -2.60 -19.67
CA ARG A 419 -21.72 -1.61 -18.71
C ARG A 419 -20.58 -1.02 -17.90
N ALA A 420 -19.61 -1.84 -17.49
CA ALA A 420 -18.41 -1.39 -16.81
C ALA A 420 -17.65 -0.37 -17.67
N LEU A 421 -17.44 -0.64 -18.96
CA LEU A 421 -16.82 0.31 -19.89
C LEU A 421 -17.57 1.64 -20.03
N GLY A 422 -18.90 1.63 -19.86
CA GLY A 422 -19.71 2.86 -19.91
C GLY A 422 -19.49 3.81 -18.73
N VAL A 423 -18.97 3.33 -17.60
CA VAL A 423 -18.85 4.12 -16.36
C VAL A 423 -17.45 4.09 -15.72
N ALA A 424 -16.61 3.14 -16.09
CA ALA A 424 -15.28 2.95 -15.53
C ALA A 424 -14.33 4.09 -15.92
N LYS A 425 -13.60 4.60 -14.93
CA LYS A 425 -12.53 5.59 -15.12
C LYS A 425 -11.15 5.01 -14.86
N GLU A 426 -11.07 3.90 -14.14
CA GLU A 426 -9.81 3.24 -13.82
C GLU A 426 -9.23 2.57 -15.07
N PRO A 427 -8.00 2.92 -15.51
CA PRO A 427 -7.39 2.36 -16.71
C PRO A 427 -7.33 0.84 -16.73
N LYS A 428 -7.13 0.23 -15.55
CA LYS A 428 -7.10 -1.23 -15.38
C LYS A 428 -8.46 -1.87 -15.65
N VAL A 429 -9.53 -1.33 -15.08
CA VAL A 429 -10.90 -1.83 -15.31
C VAL A 429 -11.26 -1.70 -16.79
N VAL A 430 -10.91 -0.57 -17.41
CA VAL A 430 -11.14 -0.34 -18.84
C VAL A 430 -10.37 -1.35 -19.69
N ALA A 431 -9.05 -1.45 -19.49
CA ALA A 431 -8.19 -2.35 -20.26
C ALA A 431 -8.63 -3.82 -20.16
N TRP A 432 -8.87 -4.32 -18.94
CA TRP A 432 -9.27 -5.70 -18.74
C TRP A 432 -10.69 -5.99 -19.22
N SER A 433 -11.63 -5.04 -19.11
CA SER A 433 -12.97 -5.20 -19.68
C SER A 433 -12.91 -5.37 -21.19
N HIS A 434 -12.10 -4.56 -21.88
CA HIS A 434 -11.84 -4.74 -23.30
C HIS A 434 -11.18 -6.10 -23.61
N ILE A 435 -10.18 -6.53 -22.84
CA ILE A 435 -9.55 -7.85 -23.05
C ILE A 435 -10.57 -8.99 -22.91
N TYR A 436 -11.38 -8.99 -21.85
CA TYR A 436 -12.37 -10.04 -21.64
C TYR A 436 -13.47 -10.03 -22.69
N LEU A 437 -13.94 -8.86 -23.13
CA LEU A 437 -14.86 -8.75 -24.26
C LEU A 437 -14.25 -9.32 -25.53
N GLY A 438 -12.98 -9.00 -25.82
CA GLY A 438 -12.25 -9.59 -26.94
C GLY A 438 -12.24 -11.12 -26.89
N ARG A 439 -11.99 -11.70 -25.71
CA ARG A 439 -12.02 -13.16 -25.52
C ARG A 439 -13.42 -13.75 -25.71
N ILE A 440 -14.44 -13.09 -25.19
CA ILE A 440 -15.84 -13.53 -25.35
C ILE A 440 -16.21 -13.53 -26.84
N PHE A 441 -15.87 -12.49 -27.59
CA PHE A 441 -16.15 -12.42 -29.02
C PHE A 441 -15.36 -13.43 -29.85
N ASP A 442 -14.09 -13.70 -29.51
CA ASP A 442 -13.31 -14.79 -30.13
C ASP A 442 -14.00 -16.15 -29.92
N LEU A 443 -14.52 -16.42 -28.71
CA LEU A 443 -15.27 -17.65 -28.42
C LEU A 443 -16.63 -17.72 -29.12
N GLN A 444 -17.17 -16.58 -29.56
CA GLN A 444 -18.38 -16.47 -30.37
C GLN A 444 -18.09 -16.49 -31.87
N GLU A 445 -16.84 -16.74 -32.27
CA GLU A 445 -16.36 -16.71 -33.64
C GLU A 445 -16.51 -15.34 -34.33
N ASP A 446 -16.75 -14.26 -33.56
CA ASP A 446 -16.78 -12.87 -34.03
C ASP A 446 -15.40 -12.21 -33.87
N ARG A 447 -14.49 -12.61 -34.74
CA ARG A 447 -13.10 -12.18 -34.68
C ARG A 447 -12.94 -10.68 -34.94
N GLU A 448 -13.77 -10.09 -35.77
CA GLU A 448 -13.67 -8.67 -36.12
C GLU A 448 -13.94 -7.79 -34.90
N THR A 449 -15.04 -8.06 -34.21
CA THR A 449 -15.39 -7.37 -32.96
C THR A 449 -14.34 -7.63 -31.87
N ALA A 450 -13.84 -8.87 -31.76
CA ALA A 450 -12.79 -9.23 -30.82
C ALA A 450 -11.51 -8.39 -31.02
N VAL A 451 -11.05 -8.26 -32.27
CA VAL A 451 -9.87 -7.44 -32.62
C VAL A 451 -10.09 -5.97 -32.28
N GLY A 452 -11.30 -5.44 -32.50
CA GLY A 452 -11.66 -4.08 -32.08
C GLY A 452 -11.46 -3.86 -30.58
N HIS A 453 -11.93 -4.81 -29.76
CA HIS A 453 -11.73 -4.75 -28.31
C HIS A 453 -10.26 -4.87 -27.91
N TYR A 454 -9.46 -5.76 -28.52
CA TYR A 454 -8.03 -5.85 -28.19
C TYR A 454 -7.23 -4.59 -28.54
N ARG A 455 -7.60 -3.86 -29.61
CA ARG A 455 -6.99 -2.55 -29.91
C ARG A 455 -7.30 -1.52 -28.83
N ALA A 456 -8.58 -1.40 -28.45
CA ALA A 456 -8.98 -0.48 -27.38
C ALA A 456 -8.33 -0.85 -26.02
N ALA A 457 -8.15 -2.15 -25.74
CA ALA A 457 -7.38 -2.59 -24.58
C ALA A 457 -5.93 -2.12 -24.62
N LEU A 458 -5.28 -2.17 -25.79
CA LEU A 458 -3.89 -1.75 -25.95
C LEU A 458 -3.72 -0.26 -25.62
N ASP A 459 -4.64 0.57 -26.10
CA ASP A 459 -4.66 2.02 -25.83
C ASP A 459 -4.90 2.33 -24.34
N ALA A 460 -5.73 1.54 -23.66
CA ALA A 460 -5.96 1.66 -22.22
C ALA A 460 -4.82 1.05 -21.37
N SER A 461 -3.86 0.35 -21.99
CA SER A 461 -2.82 -0.42 -21.30
C SER A 461 -1.42 0.23 -21.33
N VAL A 462 -1.31 1.54 -21.61
CA VAL A 462 -0.01 2.24 -21.73
C VAL A 462 0.89 2.02 -20.51
N THR A 463 0.30 2.02 -19.32
CA THR A 463 1.00 1.81 -18.04
C THR A 463 0.77 0.41 -17.45
N LEU A 464 0.19 -0.52 -18.22
CA LEU A 464 -0.22 -1.86 -17.76
C LEU A 464 0.44 -2.96 -18.61
N PRO A 465 1.68 -3.38 -18.29
CA PRO A 465 2.45 -4.32 -19.12
C PRO A 465 1.73 -5.64 -19.42
N GLU A 466 0.99 -6.18 -18.46
CA GLU A 466 0.27 -7.45 -18.63
C GLU A 466 -0.97 -7.33 -19.51
N ALA A 467 -1.75 -6.26 -19.31
CA ALA A 467 -2.92 -5.98 -20.13
C ALA A 467 -2.47 -5.68 -21.57
N LYS A 468 -1.36 -4.96 -21.73
CA LYS A 468 -0.69 -4.76 -23.01
C LYS A 468 -0.29 -6.08 -23.67
N ALA A 469 0.41 -6.97 -22.95
CA ALA A 469 0.81 -8.27 -23.48
C ALA A 469 -0.39 -9.15 -23.84
N ALA A 470 -1.45 -9.13 -23.03
CA ALA A 470 -2.68 -9.87 -23.28
C ALA A 470 -3.43 -9.33 -24.50
N ALA A 471 -3.52 -8.02 -24.66
CA ALA A 471 -4.09 -7.36 -25.83
C ALA A 471 -3.28 -7.67 -27.09
N GLU A 472 -1.95 -7.55 -27.05
CA GLU A 472 -1.06 -7.91 -28.16
C GLU A 472 -1.18 -9.38 -28.57
N LYS A 473 -1.32 -10.29 -27.60
CA LYS A 473 -1.57 -11.71 -27.87
C LYS A 473 -2.93 -11.90 -28.54
N GLY A 474 -3.98 -11.27 -28.02
CA GLY A 474 -5.32 -11.30 -28.59
C GLY A 474 -5.39 -10.75 -30.01
N LEU A 475 -4.58 -9.74 -30.35
CA LEU A 475 -4.46 -9.23 -31.72
C LEU A 475 -3.81 -10.24 -32.68
N LYS A 476 -2.81 -10.98 -32.21
CA LYS A 476 -2.07 -11.96 -33.02
C LYS A 476 -2.87 -13.23 -33.28
N GLN A 477 -3.60 -13.72 -32.29
CA GLN A 477 -4.32 -15.00 -32.36
C GLN A 477 -5.65 -14.94 -31.61
N PRO A 478 -6.69 -15.66 -32.08
CA PRO A 478 -7.93 -15.85 -31.33
C PRO A 478 -7.67 -16.44 -29.94
N TYR A 479 -8.48 -16.04 -28.98
CA TYR A 479 -8.46 -16.62 -27.65
C TYR A 479 -8.99 -18.06 -27.67
N GLU A 480 -8.19 -18.97 -27.13
CA GLU A 480 -8.57 -20.36 -26.87
C GLU A 480 -8.51 -20.63 -25.35
N PRO A 481 -9.55 -21.26 -24.75
CA PRO A 481 -9.52 -21.62 -23.34
C PRO A 481 -8.39 -22.63 -23.04
N PRO A 482 -7.76 -22.59 -21.87
CA PRO A 482 -6.79 -23.60 -21.47
C PRO A 482 -7.44 -24.99 -21.44
N VAL A 483 -6.85 -25.97 -22.14
CA VAL A 483 -7.28 -27.36 -22.09
C VAL A 483 -6.93 -27.92 -20.70
N ALA A 484 -7.91 -28.43 -19.96
CA ALA A 484 -7.66 -29.09 -18.69
C ALA A 484 -6.75 -30.31 -18.89
N PRO A 485 -5.73 -30.54 -18.04
CA PRO A 485 -4.91 -31.73 -18.13
C PRO A 485 -5.80 -32.98 -18.00
N GLN A 486 -5.81 -33.82 -19.03
CA GLN A 486 -6.50 -35.10 -18.96
C GLN A 486 -5.84 -35.96 -17.88
N PRO A 487 -6.61 -36.58 -16.98
CA PRO A 487 -6.06 -37.61 -16.11
C PRO A 487 -5.50 -38.72 -17.00
N GLN A 488 -4.21 -39.03 -16.84
CA GLN A 488 -3.61 -40.18 -17.50
C GLN A 488 -4.33 -41.46 -17.04
N PRO A 489 -4.62 -42.39 -17.97
CA PRO A 489 -5.37 -43.62 -17.66
C PRO A 489 -4.67 -44.52 -16.66
#